data_AF-A0A164ITB2-F1
#
_entry.id   AF-A0A164ITB2-F1
#
_cell.length_a   1.000
_cell.length_b   1.000
_cell.length_c   1.000
_cell.angle_alpha   90.00
_cell.angle_beta   90.00
_cell.angle_gamma   90.00
#
_symmetry.space_group_name_H-M   'P 1'
#
loop_
_entity.id
_entity.type
_entity.pdbx_description
1 polymer ?
#
loop_
_entity_poly.entity_id
_entity_poly.type
_entity_poly.pdbx_seq_one_letter_code
_entity_poly.pdbx_strand_id
1 'polypeptide(L)'
;MRLLWFGLVVLVQLPNLISAACDGKQFACKNGHGCVATSQHCDHVIDCDDGSDEFDCNYPCRSPHMKPCRDGHCIAMYFFCDRDNDCGDWSDELNCTGLLPGSRMNCPSNTFHCEGQVCIPQNWVCDGMEDCSDARDELH
;
A
#
# COMPACT_ATOMS: atom_id res chain seq x y z
N MET A 1 10.83 -31.64 66.46
CA MET A 1 10.63 -32.65 65.39
C MET A 1 11.13 -32.05 64.08
N ARG A 2 12.07 -32.74 63.42
CA ARG A 2 12.61 -32.41 62.11
C ARG A 2 11.55 -32.65 61.03
N LEU A 3 11.50 -31.79 60.01
CA LEU A 3 10.98 -32.13 58.69
C LEU A 3 12.05 -31.78 57.66
N LEU A 4 12.25 -32.72 56.73
CA LEU A 4 13.42 -32.91 55.87
C LEU A 4 13.32 -32.12 54.56
N TRP A 5 14.48 -31.95 53.96
CA TRP A 5 14.85 -31.21 52.74
C TRP A 5 14.27 -31.83 51.46
N PHE A 6 13.73 -31.03 50.53
CA PHE A 6 13.78 -31.32 49.08
C PHE A 6 13.74 -30.05 48.26
N GLY A 7 14.67 -29.96 47.31
CA GLY A 7 14.40 -29.35 46.01
C GLY A 7 14.78 -27.89 45.88
N LEU A 8 16.01 -27.67 45.42
CA LEU A 8 16.48 -26.44 44.79
C LEU A 8 15.68 -26.18 43.49
N VAL A 9 14.44 -25.71 43.59
CA VAL A 9 13.78 -25.03 42.48
C VAL A 9 13.70 -23.57 42.88
N VAL A 10 14.79 -22.85 42.60
CA VAL A 10 14.67 -21.41 42.42
C VAL A 10 13.73 -21.27 41.23
N LEU A 11 12.45 -20.99 41.52
CA LEU A 11 11.59 -20.31 40.57
C LEU A 11 12.33 -19.01 40.27
N VAL A 12 13.17 -19.04 39.23
CA VAL A 12 13.52 -17.85 38.51
C VAL A 12 12.17 -17.39 37.98
N GLN A 13 11.49 -16.56 38.76
CA GLN A 13 10.53 -15.60 38.23
C GLN A 13 11.34 -14.85 37.20
N LEU A 14 11.29 -15.33 35.95
CA LEU A 14 11.67 -14.58 34.77
C LEU A 14 10.86 -13.29 34.89
N PRO A 15 11.46 -12.16 35.30
CA PRO A 15 10.70 -10.94 35.32
C PRO A 15 10.52 -10.59 33.84
N ASN A 16 9.26 -10.57 33.43
CA ASN A 16 8.78 -10.06 32.15
C ASN A 16 8.88 -11.00 30.95
N LEU A 17 8.08 -12.06 30.95
CA LEU A 17 7.29 -12.38 29.76
C LEU A 17 5.94 -11.63 29.86
N ILE A 18 6.00 -10.32 30.05
CA ILE A 18 4.87 -9.46 29.74
C ILE A 18 4.91 -9.38 28.22
N SER A 19 3.97 -10.08 27.56
CA SER A 19 3.50 -9.61 26.26
C SER A 19 3.21 -8.14 26.47
N ALA A 20 3.98 -7.25 25.83
CA ALA A 20 3.73 -5.82 25.84
C ALA A 20 2.41 -5.60 25.09
N ALA A 21 1.31 -5.95 25.74
CA ALA A 21 -0.02 -5.60 25.31
C ALA A 21 -0.06 -4.08 25.43
N CYS A 22 0.00 -3.41 24.28
CA CYS A 22 -0.11 -1.97 24.20
C CYS A 22 -1.37 -1.52 24.97
N ASP A 23 -1.29 -0.34 25.59
CA ASP A 23 -2.46 0.24 26.24
C ASP A 23 -3.59 0.43 25.21
N GLY A 24 -4.86 0.49 25.64
CA GLY A 24 -6.00 0.58 24.73
C GLY A 24 -6.03 1.83 23.83
N LYS A 25 -5.08 2.75 23.99
CA LYS A 25 -4.88 3.97 23.20
C LYS A 25 -3.58 3.98 22.38
N GLN A 26 -2.99 2.81 22.17
CA GLN A 26 -1.74 2.64 21.44
C GLN A 26 -1.92 1.61 20.33
N PHE A 27 -1.21 1.82 19.22
CA PHE A 27 -1.11 0.88 18.12
C PHE A 27 0.14 0.01 18.32
N ALA A 28 -0.02 -1.31 18.20
CA ALA A 28 1.08 -2.26 18.34
C ALA A 28 1.80 -2.42 17.00
N CYS A 29 3.12 -2.21 16.99
CA CYS A 29 3.92 -2.47 15.79
C CYS A 29 3.83 -3.96 15.40
N LYS A 30 3.83 -4.24 14.10
CA LYS A 30 3.63 -5.60 13.56
C LYS A 30 4.77 -6.55 13.91
N ASN A 31 5.98 -6.03 14.07
CA ASN A 31 7.13 -6.78 14.60
C ASN A 31 6.94 -7.21 16.07
N GLY A 32 5.97 -6.67 16.81
CA GLY A 32 5.73 -6.93 18.24
C GLY A 32 6.71 -6.24 19.19
N HIS A 33 7.58 -5.38 18.66
CA HIS A 33 8.57 -4.60 19.38
C HIS A 33 8.18 -3.12 19.36
N GLY A 34 7.27 -2.73 20.27
CA GLY A 34 6.91 -1.33 20.47
C GLY A 34 5.42 -1.06 20.31
N CYS A 35 5.03 0.10 20.86
CA CYS A 35 3.68 0.62 20.81
C CYS A 35 3.78 2.12 20.49
N VAL A 36 3.12 2.55 19.43
CA VAL A 36 3.01 3.98 19.07
C VAL A 36 1.66 4.52 19.54
N ALA A 37 1.53 5.82 19.74
CA ALA A 37 0.24 6.41 20.09
C ALA A 37 -0.77 6.21 18.94
N THR A 38 -2.08 6.14 19.22
CA THR A 38 -3.08 6.11 18.13
C THR A 38 -2.98 7.33 17.19
N SER A 39 -2.45 8.46 17.66
CA SER A 39 -2.20 9.64 16.82
C SER A 39 -0.99 9.51 15.89
N GLN A 40 -0.12 8.53 16.14
CA GLN A 40 1.08 8.18 15.39
C GLN A 40 0.83 6.99 14.44
N HIS A 41 -0.41 6.52 14.36
CA HIS A 41 -0.80 5.53 13.37
C HIS A 41 -1.37 6.29 12.18
N CYS A 42 -0.75 6.13 11.01
CA CYS A 42 -1.10 6.82 9.79
C CYS A 42 -0.87 8.35 9.85
N ASP A 43 0.27 8.80 10.36
CA ASP A 43 0.60 10.23 10.48
C ASP A 43 1.68 10.73 9.49
N HIS A 44 2.12 9.87 8.58
CA HIS A 44 3.21 10.00 7.61
C HIS A 44 4.62 9.99 8.23
N VAL A 45 4.77 9.53 9.47
CA VAL A 45 6.05 9.38 10.16
C VAL A 45 6.25 7.92 10.51
N ILE A 46 7.44 7.39 10.20
CA ILE A 46 7.83 6.05 10.64
C ILE A 46 8.20 6.12 12.13
N ASP A 47 7.26 5.81 13.00
CA ASP A 47 7.43 5.69 14.46
C ASP A 47 7.66 4.24 14.90
N CYS A 48 7.17 3.24 14.16
CA CYS A 48 7.60 1.85 14.37
C CYS A 48 8.94 1.57 13.67
N ASP A 49 9.83 0.81 14.32
CA ASP A 49 11.11 0.37 13.73
C ASP A 49 10.93 -0.40 12.41
N ASP A 50 9.77 -1.03 12.22
CA ASP A 50 9.39 -1.77 11.01
C ASP A 50 8.45 -0.99 10.06
N GLY A 51 8.13 0.27 10.36
CA GLY A 51 7.22 1.12 9.59
C GLY A 51 5.77 0.63 9.53
N SER A 52 5.39 -0.26 10.44
CA SER A 52 4.06 -0.89 10.44
C SER A 52 2.91 0.00 10.88
N ASP A 53 3.23 1.10 11.55
CA ASP A 53 2.33 2.19 11.88
C ASP A 53 1.84 2.97 10.65
N GLU A 54 2.58 2.92 9.54
CA GLU A 54 2.24 3.62 8.30
C GLU A 54 1.81 2.64 7.18
N PHE A 55 1.66 1.35 7.49
CA PHE A 55 1.19 0.34 6.53
C PHE A 55 -0.33 0.12 6.63
N ASP A 56 -0.99 -0.01 5.46
CA ASP A 56 -2.45 -0.25 5.33
C ASP A 56 -3.32 0.90 5.87
N CYS A 57 -2.78 2.11 5.75
CA CYS A 57 -3.42 3.34 6.16
C CYS A 57 -4.30 3.91 5.03
N ASN A 58 -5.52 4.31 5.37
CA ASN A 58 -6.38 5.02 4.44
C ASN A 58 -6.04 6.52 4.44
N TYR A 59 -5.03 6.93 3.68
CA TYR A 59 -4.72 8.34 3.47
C TYR A 59 -5.58 8.92 2.34
N PRO A 60 -6.64 9.69 2.65
CA PRO A 60 -7.45 10.29 1.61
C PRO A 60 -6.64 11.36 0.89
N CYS A 61 -6.32 11.12 -0.38
CA CYS A 61 -5.71 12.13 -1.23
C CYS A 61 -6.64 13.34 -1.41
N ARG A 62 -6.03 14.52 -1.49
CA ARG A 62 -6.77 15.80 -1.59
C ARG A 62 -7.60 15.93 -2.87
N SER A 63 -7.24 15.17 -3.91
CA SER A 63 -7.89 15.17 -5.22
C SER A 63 -8.47 13.79 -5.53
N PRO A 64 -9.68 13.71 -6.13
CA PRO A 64 -10.27 12.44 -6.56
C PRO A 64 -9.49 11.76 -7.69
N HIS A 65 -8.59 12.48 -8.38
CA HIS A 65 -7.72 11.95 -9.44
C HIS A 65 -6.36 11.47 -8.91
N MET A 66 -6.19 11.41 -7.60
CA MET A 66 -4.97 10.94 -6.95
C MET A 66 -5.27 9.70 -6.12
N LYS A 67 -4.27 8.84 -6.00
CA LYS A 67 -4.35 7.58 -5.27
C LYS A 67 -3.15 7.49 -4.32
N PRO A 68 -3.37 7.01 -3.09
CA PRO A 68 -2.30 6.87 -2.12
C PRO A 68 -1.45 5.65 -2.49
N CYS A 69 -0.15 5.83 -2.46
CA CYS A 69 0.84 4.76 -2.39
C CYS A 69 0.75 4.06 -1.04
N ARG A 70 1.45 2.94 -0.91
CA ARG A 70 1.44 2.15 0.33
C ARG A 70 2.03 2.88 1.53
N ASP A 71 2.96 3.81 1.29
CA ASP A 71 3.56 4.71 2.27
C ASP A 71 2.70 5.98 2.54
N GLY A 72 1.57 6.11 1.84
CA GLY A 72 0.60 7.18 2.03
C GLY A 72 0.79 8.43 1.20
N HIS A 73 1.90 8.57 0.48
CA HIS A 73 2.03 9.69 -0.43
C HIS A 73 1.11 9.53 -1.64
N CYS A 74 0.59 10.62 -2.18
CA CYS A 74 -0.39 10.55 -3.27
C CYS A 74 0.26 10.80 -4.63
N ILE A 75 0.10 9.85 -5.54
CA ILE A 75 0.43 10.01 -6.96
C ILE A 75 -0.85 10.15 -7.80
N ALA A 76 -0.71 10.57 -9.04
CA ALA A 76 -1.86 10.67 -9.93
C ALA A 76 -2.38 9.27 -10.33
N MET A 77 -3.69 9.13 -10.51
CA MET A 77 -4.31 7.85 -10.88
C MET A 77 -3.76 7.20 -12.15
N TYR A 78 -3.19 7.99 -13.06
CA TYR A 78 -2.66 7.48 -14.32
C TYR A 78 -1.26 6.85 -14.18
N PHE A 79 -0.57 7.07 -13.06
CA PHE A 79 0.70 6.45 -12.69
C PHE A 79 0.51 5.11 -11.95
N PHE A 80 -0.73 4.63 -11.81
CA PHE A 80 -0.98 3.31 -11.23
C PHE A 80 -1.01 2.27 -12.34
N CYS A 81 -0.18 1.23 -12.21
CA CYS A 81 -0.05 0.13 -13.16
C CYS A 81 0.36 0.59 -14.57
N ASP A 82 1.23 1.60 -14.64
CA ASP A 82 1.82 2.13 -15.88
C ASP A 82 3.21 1.54 -16.20
N ARG A 83 3.70 0.64 -15.33
CA ARG A 83 4.98 -0.09 -15.38
C ARG A 83 6.19 0.72 -14.92
N ASP A 84 5.98 1.93 -14.45
CA ASP A 84 7.00 2.73 -13.79
C ASP A 84 6.84 2.67 -12.27
N ASN A 85 7.88 3.08 -11.55
CA ASN A 85 7.88 3.07 -10.08
C ASN A 85 7.76 4.50 -9.58
N ASP A 86 6.54 5.02 -9.61
CA ASP A 86 6.17 6.35 -9.15
C ASP A 86 5.95 6.41 -7.64
N CYS A 87 5.58 5.29 -7.01
CA CYS A 87 5.54 5.18 -5.55
C CYS A 87 6.93 5.01 -4.90
N GLY A 88 7.97 4.70 -5.66
CA GLY A 88 9.32 4.42 -5.14
C GLY A 88 9.47 3.03 -4.48
N ASP A 89 8.39 2.44 -3.98
CA ASP A 89 8.32 1.10 -3.37
C ASP A 89 7.62 0.03 -4.24
N TRP A 90 7.32 0.37 -5.50
CA TRP A 90 6.54 -0.43 -6.46
C TRP A 90 5.08 -0.68 -6.08
N SER A 91 4.54 -0.01 -5.06
CA SER A 91 3.17 -0.27 -4.60
C SER A 91 2.07 0.13 -5.59
N ASP A 92 2.36 1.08 -6.47
CA ASP A 92 1.60 1.45 -7.67
C ASP A 92 1.47 0.32 -8.69
N GLU A 93 2.46 -0.58 -8.74
CA GLU A 93 2.54 -1.70 -9.66
C GLU A 93 2.16 -3.05 -9.02
N LEU A 94 1.82 -3.05 -7.73
CA LEU A 94 1.41 -4.25 -7.00
C LEU A 94 -0.10 -4.51 -7.16
N ASN A 95 -0.45 -5.79 -7.33
CA ASN A 95 -1.84 -6.24 -7.36
C ASN A 95 -2.68 -5.53 -8.43
N CYS A 96 -2.07 -5.28 -9.59
CA CYS A 96 -2.71 -4.94 -10.87
C CYS A 96 -3.59 -6.09 -11.41
N THR A 97 -4.18 -6.91 -10.53
CA THR A 97 -5.02 -8.07 -10.84
C THR A 97 -6.42 -7.58 -11.21
N GLY A 98 -6.60 -7.30 -12.49
CA GLY A 98 -7.69 -6.50 -13.05
C GLY A 98 -7.21 -5.47 -14.08
N LEU A 99 -5.88 -5.35 -14.23
CA LEU A 99 -5.13 -4.42 -15.07
C LEU A 99 -4.07 -5.19 -15.91
N LEU A 100 -4.30 -6.51 -16.09
CA LEU A 100 -3.50 -7.47 -16.88
C LEU A 100 -4.40 -8.13 -17.96
N PRO A 101 -3.80 -8.66 -19.04
CA PRO A 101 -4.37 -8.63 -20.40
C PRO A 101 -5.69 -9.40 -20.49
N GLY A 102 -6.74 -8.69 -20.90
CA GLY A 102 -8.11 -9.23 -20.96
C GLY A 102 -9.02 -8.73 -19.84
N SER A 103 -8.49 -8.03 -18.84
CA SER A 103 -9.32 -7.23 -17.96
C SER A 103 -9.65 -5.93 -18.69
N ARG A 104 -10.94 -5.76 -19.00
CA ARG A 104 -11.51 -4.55 -19.59
C ARG A 104 -11.32 -3.41 -18.60
N MET A 105 -10.12 -2.82 -18.60
CA MET A 105 -9.87 -1.45 -18.16
C MET A 105 -11.00 -0.63 -18.77
N ASN A 106 -11.96 -0.24 -17.94
CA ASN A 106 -12.82 0.87 -18.31
C ASN A 106 -11.87 2.06 -18.34
N CYS A 107 -11.32 2.34 -19.52
CA CYS A 107 -10.64 3.58 -19.77
C CYS A 107 -11.56 4.71 -19.25
N PRO A 108 -11.02 5.73 -18.56
CA PRO A 108 -11.81 6.82 -18.01
C PRO A 108 -12.81 7.36 -19.04
N SER A 109 -14.00 7.76 -18.60
CA SER A 109 -14.98 8.39 -19.47
C SER A 109 -14.34 9.57 -20.22
N ASN A 110 -14.17 9.47 -21.56
CA ASN A 110 -13.46 10.37 -22.50
C ASN A 110 -12.15 9.86 -23.12
N THR A 111 -11.81 8.58 -22.95
CA THR A 111 -10.60 8.00 -23.55
C THR A 111 -10.96 6.87 -24.52
N PHE A 112 -10.15 6.70 -25.56
CA PHE A 112 -10.22 5.64 -26.54
C PHE A 112 -9.28 4.50 -26.16
N HIS A 113 -9.73 3.27 -26.38
CA HIS A 113 -9.00 2.06 -26.00
C HIS A 113 -8.22 1.51 -27.21
N CYS A 114 -6.90 1.55 -27.16
CA CYS A 114 -6.01 0.88 -28.10
C CYS A 114 -5.88 -0.61 -27.77
N GLU A 115 -5.58 -1.45 -28.77
CA GLU A 115 -5.29 -2.85 -28.51
C GLU A 115 -3.97 -2.95 -27.71
N GLY A 116 -3.95 -3.77 -26.65
CA GLY A 116 -2.78 -3.85 -25.76
C GLY A 116 -2.85 -3.01 -24.49
N GLN A 117 -4.04 -2.50 -24.13
CA GLN A 117 -4.34 -1.83 -22.85
C GLN A 117 -3.81 -0.39 -22.73
N VAL A 118 -3.52 0.29 -23.84
CA VAL A 118 -3.21 1.73 -23.85
C VAL A 118 -4.52 2.51 -24.02
N CYS A 119 -4.77 3.50 -23.16
CA CYS A 119 -5.91 4.41 -23.28
C CYS A 119 -5.38 5.78 -23.74
N ILE A 120 -5.85 6.27 -24.89
CA ILE A 120 -5.51 7.61 -25.41
C ILE A 120 -6.71 8.56 -25.20
N PRO A 121 -6.51 9.89 -25.14
CA PRO A 121 -7.61 10.85 -25.13
C PRO A 121 -8.50 10.73 -26.38
N GLN A 122 -9.83 10.92 -26.24
CA GLN A 122 -10.76 10.86 -27.39
C GLN A 122 -10.43 11.89 -28.49
N ASN A 123 -9.72 12.97 -28.15
CA ASN A 123 -9.28 13.98 -29.11
C ASN A 123 -8.03 13.58 -29.91
N TRP A 124 -7.44 12.42 -29.63
CA TRP A 124 -6.35 11.78 -30.40
C TRP A 124 -6.88 10.64 -31.27
N VAL A 125 -8.19 10.57 -31.47
CA VAL A 125 -8.80 9.61 -32.39
C VAL A 125 -9.04 10.32 -33.70
N CYS A 126 -8.44 9.82 -34.78
CA CYS A 126 -8.55 10.40 -36.12
C CYS A 126 -8.04 11.85 -36.17
N ASP A 127 -6.95 12.13 -35.45
CA ASP A 127 -6.31 13.43 -35.43
C ASP A 127 -5.15 13.53 -36.45
N GLY A 128 -4.88 12.44 -37.17
CA GLY A 128 -3.85 12.32 -38.20
C GLY A 128 -2.49 11.88 -37.67
N MET A 129 -2.41 11.47 -36.39
CA MET A 129 -1.21 10.99 -35.73
C MET A 129 -1.39 9.52 -35.31
N GLU A 130 -0.30 8.74 -35.28
CA GLU A 130 -0.34 7.36 -34.76
C GLU A 130 -0.07 7.40 -33.26
N ASP A 131 -1.14 7.43 -32.45
CA ASP A 131 -1.09 7.42 -30.99
C ASP A 131 -1.34 6.02 -30.41
N CYS A 132 -2.07 5.15 -31.11
CA CYS A 132 -2.10 3.72 -30.80
C CYS A 132 -0.93 2.98 -31.47
N SER A 133 -0.33 2.00 -30.77
CA SER A 133 0.79 1.20 -31.28
C SER A 133 0.48 0.37 -32.54
N ASP A 134 -0.80 0.27 -32.89
CA ASP A 134 -1.35 -0.40 -34.05
C ASP A 134 -2.16 0.54 -34.97
N ALA A 135 -2.00 1.85 -34.80
CA ALA A 135 -2.55 2.93 -35.65
C ALA A 135 -4.07 2.94 -35.82
N ARG A 136 -4.80 2.19 -34.99
CA ARG A 136 -6.24 1.99 -35.16
C ARG A 136 -7.11 3.06 -34.50
N ASP A 137 -6.49 3.99 -33.82
CA ASP A 137 -6.98 5.34 -33.63
C ASP A 137 -7.20 6.10 -34.96
N GLU A 138 -6.46 5.77 -36.02
CA GLU A 138 -6.54 6.40 -37.35
C GLU A 138 -7.23 5.53 -38.43
N LEU A 139 -7.52 4.26 -38.12
CA LEU A 139 -8.14 3.32 -39.06
C LEU A 139 -9.67 3.29 -38.88
N HIS A 140 -10.37 4.28 -39.45
CA HIS A 140 -11.84 4.35 -39.53
C HIS A 140 -12.33 4.75 -40.93
#